data_AF-A0A518N4C5-F1
#
_entry.id   AF-A0A518N4C5-F1
#
_cell.length_a   1.000
_cell.length_b   1.000
_cell.length_c   1.000
_cell.angle_alpha   90.00
_cell.angle_beta   90.00
_cell.angle_gamma   90.00
#
_symmetry.space_group_name_H-M   'P 1'
#
loop_
_entity.id
_entity.type
_entity.pdbx_description
1 polymer ?
#
loop_
_entity_poly.entity_id
_entity_poly.type
_entity_poly.pdbx_seq_one_letter_code
_entity_poly.pdbx_strand_id
1 'polypeptide(L)'
;MLKEIGGVPVLAKHRATCHCGSVELELDLPQGIVDPRRCDCSICRRKGAVVASVSLSGIRIVKGSEHLKLYEFNTRTAKHYFCGNCGIYTHHQRRSNPDQYGFNAGHDVRGPNRTELRRAFNTITSAHERWFCYVFDESSSALPLEGKTGSGDSGGPALVQINDQWVLVGLSAWGFIHGDVRATRPGLYGQLTCNVRLSHYIEWIQGVISEPLGA
;
A
#
# COMPACT_ATOMS: atom_id res chain seq x y z
N MET A 1 21.02 15.16 5.82
CA MET A 1 19.77 15.67 6.41
C MET A 1 18.84 16.12 5.30
N LEU A 2 17.55 15.78 5.37
CA LEU A 2 16.54 16.25 4.40
C LEU A 2 15.73 17.38 5.04
N LYS A 3 15.74 18.55 4.40
CA LYS A 3 14.96 19.72 4.84
C LYS A 3 13.64 19.88 4.07
N GLU A 4 13.40 19.04 3.08
CA GLU A 4 12.20 18.99 2.26
C GLU A 4 11.93 17.55 1.82
N ILE A 5 10.65 17.18 1.71
CA ILE A 5 10.21 15.92 1.08
C ILE A 5 9.19 16.24 -0.01
N GLY A 6 9.60 16.06 -1.27
CA GLY A 6 8.78 16.29 -2.46
C GLY A 6 8.05 17.63 -2.45
N GLY A 7 8.78 18.75 -2.33
CA GLY A 7 8.20 20.09 -2.33
C GLY A 7 7.64 20.55 -0.98
N VAL A 8 7.57 19.68 0.04
CA VAL A 8 7.04 20.03 1.36
C VAL A 8 8.20 20.26 2.34
N PRO A 9 8.35 21.48 2.90
CA PRO A 9 9.42 21.76 3.85
C PRO A 9 9.24 21.00 5.16
N VAL A 10 10.36 20.50 5.71
CA VAL A 10 10.39 19.86 7.02
C VAL A 10 10.51 20.94 8.08
N LEU A 11 9.42 21.15 8.82
CA LEU A 11 9.38 22.05 9.99
C LEU A 11 10.28 21.58 11.13
N ALA A 12 10.65 22.50 12.02
CA ALA A 12 11.43 22.18 13.21
C ALA A 12 10.66 21.29 14.22
N LYS A 13 9.32 21.33 14.22
CA LYS A 13 8.48 20.47 15.07
C LYS A 13 7.39 19.80 14.27
N HIS A 14 7.13 18.53 14.55
CA HIS A 14 6.08 17.74 13.90
C HIS A 14 5.27 16.93 14.89
N ARG A 15 4.00 16.72 14.55
CA ARG A 15 3.11 15.75 15.22
C ARG A 15 3.14 14.44 14.42
N ALA A 16 3.27 13.32 15.10
CA ALA A 16 3.18 12.00 14.49
C ALA A 16 2.20 11.13 15.28
N THR A 17 1.22 10.55 14.61
CA THR A 17 0.21 9.69 15.23
C THR A 17 0.33 8.26 14.73
N CYS A 18 -0.07 7.29 15.56
CA CYS A 18 -0.38 5.96 15.05
C CYS A 18 -1.69 5.99 14.22
N HIS A 19 -2.00 4.88 13.52
CA HIS A 19 -3.17 4.80 12.65
C HIS A 19 -4.49 5.07 13.39
N CYS A 20 -4.68 4.49 14.58
CA CYS A 20 -5.91 4.68 15.36
C CYS A 20 -5.93 5.98 16.19
N GLY A 21 -4.89 6.82 16.12
CA GLY A 21 -4.79 8.06 16.88
C GLY A 21 -4.63 7.91 18.40
N SER A 22 -4.51 6.68 18.92
CA SER A 22 -4.34 6.45 20.35
C SER A 22 -2.98 6.91 20.87
N VAL A 23 -1.94 6.87 20.04
CA VAL A 23 -0.58 7.31 20.37
C VAL A 23 -0.24 8.53 19.52
N GLU A 24 0.26 9.58 20.18
CA GLU A 24 0.75 10.80 19.54
C GLU A 24 2.14 11.16 20.09
N LEU A 25 3.05 11.47 19.16
CA LEU A 25 4.40 11.95 19.43
C LEU A 25 4.54 13.39 18.92
N GLU A 26 5.34 14.17 19.62
CA GLU A 26 5.95 15.40 19.10
C GLU A 26 7.42 15.12 18.80
N LEU A 27 7.85 15.46 17.58
CA LEU A 27 9.21 15.30 17.08
C LEU A 27 9.89 16.66 17.00
N ASP A 28 11.11 16.76 17.52
CA ASP A 28 11.98 17.94 17.41
C ASP A 28 13.05 17.69 16.34
N LEU A 29 12.89 18.35 15.19
CA LEU A 29 13.67 18.17 13.96
C LEU A 29 14.26 19.51 13.46
N PRO A 30 15.03 20.26 14.29
CA PRO A 30 15.53 21.59 13.91
C PRO A 30 16.49 21.57 12.72
N GLN A 31 17.10 20.41 12.45
CA GLN A 31 17.99 20.17 11.31
C GLN A 31 17.30 19.41 10.16
N GLY A 32 15.97 19.22 10.23
CA GLY A 32 15.20 18.36 9.34
C GLY A 32 15.35 16.87 9.67
N ILE A 33 15.11 16.01 8.68
CA ILE A 33 15.18 14.55 8.84
C ILE A 33 16.63 14.09 8.72
N VAL A 34 17.16 13.54 9.81
CA VAL A 34 18.56 13.08 9.90
C VAL A 34 18.65 11.57 9.67
N ASP A 35 19.61 11.15 8.84
CA ASP A 35 19.93 9.75 8.51
C ASP A 35 18.72 8.83 8.22
N PRO A 36 17.83 9.18 7.27
CA PRO A 36 16.74 8.31 6.87
C PRO A 36 17.30 7.04 6.20
N ARG A 37 16.94 5.86 6.72
CA ARG A 37 17.46 4.58 6.24
C ARG A 37 16.49 3.43 6.46
N ARG A 38 16.70 2.35 5.71
CA ARG A 38 16.05 1.05 5.91
C ARG A 38 17.10 0.04 6.37
N CYS A 39 17.10 -0.29 7.65
CA CYS A 39 17.93 -1.37 8.15
C CYS A 39 17.39 -2.72 7.64
N ASP A 40 18.28 -3.63 7.28
CA ASP A 40 18.00 -4.92 6.69
C ASP A 40 18.09 -6.09 7.70
N CYS A 41 18.22 -5.80 9.00
CA CYS A 41 18.16 -6.86 10.01
C CYS A 41 16.77 -7.51 10.04
N SER A 42 16.67 -8.72 10.61
CA SER A 42 15.47 -9.56 10.53
C SER A 42 14.18 -8.88 11.00
N ILE A 43 14.23 -8.06 12.05
CA ILE A 43 13.08 -7.29 12.55
C ILE A 43 12.77 -6.07 11.66
N CYS A 44 13.80 -5.35 11.19
CA CYS A 44 13.61 -4.12 10.41
C CYS A 44 13.06 -4.42 9.01
N ARG A 45 13.50 -5.51 8.37
CA ARG A 45 12.89 -6.01 7.12
C ARG A 45 11.40 -6.28 7.27
N ARG A 46 10.96 -6.86 8.40
CA ARG A 46 9.55 -7.13 8.68
C ARG A 46 8.73 -5.87 8.94
N LYS A 47 9.33 -4.85 9.56
CA LYS A 47 8.67 -3.55 9.78
C LYS A 47 8.47 -2.77 8.48
N GLY A 48 9.43 -2.85 7.56
CA GLY A 48 9.39 -2.14 6.28
C GLY A 48 9.48 -0.61 6.36
N ALA A 49 9.55 -0.03 7.55
CA ALA A 49 9.54 1.40 7.79
C ALA A 49 10.85 2.09 7.34
N VAL A 50 10.73 3.31 6.84
CA VAL A 50 11.86 4.24 6.75
C VAL A 50 12.07 4.83 8.14
N VAL A 51 13.29 4.69 8.67
CA VAL A 51 13.63 5.16 10.00
C VAL A 51 14.60 6.32 9.91
N ALA A 52 14.26 7.44 10.55
CA ALA A 52 15.14 8.58 10.72
C ALA A 52 15.61 8.70 12.18
N SER A 53 16.72 9.40 12.40
CA SER A 53 17.36 9.56 13.71
C SER A 53 16.96 10.86 14.38
N VAL A 54 16.86 10.81 15.72
CA VAL A 54 16.69 11.99 16.59
C VAL A 54 17.34 11.69 17.95
N SER A 55 17.72 12.72 18.70
CA SER A 55 18.20 12.55 20.09
C SER A 55 17.12 11.97 21.00
N LEU A 56 17.51 11.48 22.18
CA LEU A 56 16.53 11.04 23.19
C LEU A 56 15.55 12.15 23.59
N SER A 57 16.01 13.40 23.64
CA SER A 57 15.17 14.57 23.95
C SER A 57 14.25 15.00 22.81
N GLY A 58 14.51 14.58 21.57
CA GLY A 58 13.74 15.04 20.41
C GLY A 58 12.50 14.20 20.10
N ILE A 59 12.11 13.26 20.97
CA ILE A 59 10.77 12.67 20.96
C ILE A 59 10.11 12.95 22.31
N ARG A 60 8.90 13.50 22.26
CA ARG A 60 8.01 13.61 23.41
C ARG A 60 6.73 12.85 23.12
N ILE A 61 6.38 11.88 23.98
CA ILE A 61 5.07 11.23 23.92
C ILE A 61 4.04 12.21 24.47
N VAL A 62 3.08 12.60 23.65
CA VAL A 62 2.09 13.62 24.01
C VAL A 62 0.83 12.95 24.55
N LYS A 63 0.46 11.79 23.98
CA LYS A 63 -0.69 10.99 24.37
C LYS A 63 -0.43 9.52 24.12
N GLY A 64 -1.03 8.65 24.93
CA GLY A 64 -1.12 7.21 24.65
C GLY A 64 0.10 6.41 25.06
N SER A 65 0.83 6.84 26.09
CA SER A 65 1.98 6.08 26.61
C SER A 65 1.55 4.69 27.10
N GLU A 66 0.35 4.57 27.67
CA GLU A 66 -0.30 3.34 28.10
C GLU A 66 -0.61 2.38 26.94
N HIS A 67 -0.78 2.91 25.72
CA HIS A 67 -1.02 2.13 24.52
C HIS A 67 0.27 1.72 23.80
N LEU A 68 1.43 2.20 24.22
CA LEU A 68 2.71 1.75 23.68
C LEU A 68 3.10 0.39 24.26
N LYS A 69 3.47 -0.54 23.39
CA LYS A 69 4.05 -1.83 23.75
C LYS A 69 5.53 -1.82 23.42
N LEU A 70 6.34 -2.31 24.37
CA LEU A 70 7.77 -2.49 24.23
C LEU A 70 8.07 -3.91 23.73
N TYR A 71 8.90 -3.99 22.69
CA TYR A 71 9.49 -5.23 22.21
C TYR A 71 11.01 -5.14 22.24
N GLU A 72 11.63 -6.10 22.91
CA GLU A 72 13.07 -6.27 23.03
C GLU A 72 13.43 -7.69 22.63
N PHE A 73 14.57 -7.87 21.97
CA PHE A 73 15.08 -9.18 21.57
C PHE A 73 16.60 -9.17 21.52
N ASN A 74 17.20 -10.35 21.38
CA ASN A 74 18.64 -10.54 21.30
C ASN A 74 19.38 -9.89 22.49
N THR A 75 20.18 -8.84 22.28
CA THR A 75 20.93 -8.15 23.35
C THR A 75 20.05 -7.30 24.27
N ARG A 76 18.77 -7.14 23.95
CA ARG A 76 17.80 -6.29 24.69
C ARG A 76 18.23 -4.83 24.84
N THR A 77 19.19 -4.37 24.04
CA THR A 77 19.67 -2.98 24.04
C THR A 77 18.71 -2.07 23.29
N ALA A 78 18.21 -2.52 22.13
CA ALA A 78 17.22 -1.77 21.38
C ALA A 78 15.83 -1.95 22.02
N LYS A 79 15.14 -0.84 22.24
CA LYS A 79 13.79 -0.80 22.80
C LYS A 79 12.81 -0.39 21.71
N HIS A 80 12.09 -1.35 21.12
CA HIS A 80 11.16 -1.05 20.03
C HIS A 80 9.75 -0.80 20.55
N TYR A 81 9.17 0.35 20.19
CA TYR A 81 7.83 0.74 20.59
C TYR A 81 6.85 0.70 19.41
N PHE A 82 5.64 0.21 19.69
CA PHE A 82 4.54 0.19 18.73
C PHE A 82 3.20 0.37 19.47
N CYS A 83 2.18 0.82 18.76
CA CYS A 83 0.84 0.94 19.33
C CYS A 83 0.22 -0.46 19.50
N GLY A 84 -0.18 -0.80 20.72
CA GLY A 84 -0.84 -2.07 21.04
C GLY A 84 -2.23 -2.24 20.42
N ASN A 85 -2.90 -1.13 20.05
CA ASN A 85 -4.25 -1.16 19.48
C ASN A 85 -4.21 -1.42 17.96
N CYS A 86 -3.34 -0.73 17.22
CA CYS A 86 -3.31 -0.81 15.74
C CYS A 86 -2.02 -1.41 15.17
N GLY A 87 -1.06 -1.81 16.00
CA GLY A 87 0.19 -2.44 15.58
C GLY A 87 1.23 -1.49 14.95
N ILE A 88 0.92 -0.21 14.74
CA ILE A 88 1.83 0.73 14.09
C ILE A 88 3.10 0.94 14.92
N TYR A 89 4.23 0.63 14.30
CA TYR A 89 5.57 0.97 14.81
C TYR A 89 5.76 2.49 14.83
N THR A 90 6.07 3.04 16.00
CA THR A 90 6.23 4.48 16.20
C THR A 90 7.70 4.87 16.23
N HIS A 91 8.46 4.33 17.18
CA HIS A 91 9.88 4.64 17.37
C HIS A 91 10.61 3.52 18.10
N HIS A 92 11.93 3.60 18.18
CA HIS A 92 12.74 2.71 19.02
C HIS A 92 14.03 3.36 19.48
N GLN A 93 14.48 3.01 20.69
CA GLN A 93 15.85 3.33 21.12
C GLN A 93 16.81 2.43 20.36
N ARG A 94 17.85 3.00 19.74
CA ARG A 94 18.75 2.24 18.86
C ARG A 94 19.71 1.39 19.68
N ARG A 95 20.07 0.22 19.13
CA ARG A 95 21.16 -0.61 19.67
C ARG A 95 22.53 -0.01 19.37
N SER A 96 22.74 0.52 18.17
CA SER A 96 24.04 1.03 17.70
C SER A 96 24.46 2.34 18.36
N ASN A 97 23.50 3.14 18.82
CA ASN A 97 23.71 4.38 19.55
C ASN A 97 22.56 4.54 20.56
N PRO A 98 22.75 4.14 21.83
CA PRO A 98 21.72 4.23 22.86
C PRO A 98 21.22 5.65 23.14
N ASP A 99 21.97 6.69 22.77
CA ASP A 99 21.60 8.10 22.96
C ASP A 99 20.72 8.64 21.83
N GLN A 100 20.20 7.75 20.97
CA GLN A 100 19.33 8.11 19.86
C GLN A 100 18.08 7.25 19.79
N TYR A 101 17.00 7.90 19.39
CA TYR A 101 15.83 7.24 18.85
C TYR A 101 15.93 7.09 17.32
N GLY A 102 15.35 6.01 16.82
CA GLY A 102 14.89 5.91 15.44
C GLY A 102 13.38 6.04 15.42
N PHE A 103 12.82 7.03 14.71
CA PHE A 103 11.37 7.18 14.54
C PHE A 103 10.92 6.71 13.15
N ASN A 104 9.67 6.26 13.04
CA ASN A 104 9.03 5.94 11.77
C ASN A 104 8.77 7.25 11.02
N ALA A 105 9.52 7.51 9.95
CA ALA A 105 9.36 8.72 9.13
C ALA A 105 8.10 8.66 8.23
N GLY A 106 7.31 7.59 8.36
CA GLY A 106 6.21 7.29 7.46
C GLY A 106 6.70 6.75 6.13
N HIS A 107 5.74 6.44 5.26
CA HIS A 107 6.00 6.26 3.85
C HIS A 107 5.58 7.53 3.14
N ASP A 108 6.32 7.93 2.10
CA ASP A 108 5.84 8.97 1.20
C ASP A 108 4.45 8.55 0.71
N VAL A 109 3.46 9.40 0.97
CA VAL A 109 2.10 9.20 0.47
C VAL A 109 2.10 9.13 -1.05
N ARG A 110 3.07 9.80 -1.71
CA ARG A 110 3.36 9.74 -3.15
C ARG A 110 4.41 8.70 -3.54
N GLY A 111 4.81 7.85 -2.60
CA GLY A 111 5.71 6.75 -2.92
C GLY A 111 5.13 5.94 -4.09
N PRO A 112 5.95 5.42 -5.01
CA PRO A 112 5.50 4.76 -6.26
C PRO A 112 4.58 3.55 -6.04
N ASN A 113 4.40 3.14 -4.78
CA ASN A 113 3.49 2.08 -4.37
C ASN A 113 2.11 2.58 -3.93
N ARG A 114 1.81 3.90 -3.94
CA ARG A 114 0.56 4.46 -3.40
C ARG A 114 -0.17 5.53 -4.23
N THR A 115 0.48 6.38 -5.03
CA THR A 115 -0.25 7.46 -5.76
C THR A 115 -0.47 7.21 -7.24
N GLU A 116 0.38 6.42 -7.88
CA GLU A 116 0.11 5.99 -9.24
C GLU A 116 -0.56 4.62 -9.17
N LEU A 117 -1.84 4.58 -9.57
CA LEU A 117 -2.54 3.33 -9.76
C LEU A 117 -1.74 2.52 -10.78
N ARG A 118 -1.32 1.32 -10.37
CA ARG A 118 -0.79 0.34 -11.32
C ARG A 118 -1.91 0.04 -12.30
N ARG A 119 -1.71 0.40 -13.56
CA ARG A 119 -2.65 0.18 -14.64
C ARG A 119 -2.00 -0.67 -15.71
N ALA A 120 -2.81 -1.54 -16.30
CA ALA A 120 -2.48 -2.30 -17.48
C ALA A 120 -3.50 -1.97 -18.57
N PHE A 121 -3.05 -1.98 -19.82
CA PHE A 121 -3.90 -1.81 -20.99
C PHE A 121 -3.90 -3.13 -21.74
N ASN A 122 -5.10 -3.69 -21.95
CA ASN A 122 -5.26 -4.98 -22.61
C ASN A 122 -6.33 -4.87 -23.68
N THR A 123 -6.24 -5.72 -24.70
CA THR A 123 -7.29 -5.86 -25.70
C THR A 123 -8.28 -6.92 -25.24
N ILE A 124 -9.58 -6.58 -25.20
CA ILE A 124 -10.62 -7.57 -24.89
C ILE A 124 -10.68 -8.57 -26.03
N THR A 125 -10.40 -9.84 -25.74
CA THR A 125 -10.39 -10.92 -26.72
C THR A 125 -11.75 -11.62 -26.84
N SER A 126 -12.56 -11.57 -25.79
CA SER A 126 -13.93 -12.09 -25.83
C SER A 126 -14.84 -11.38 -24.83
N ALA A 127 -16.13 -11.31 -25.15
CA ALA A 127 -17.18 -10.84 -24.25
C ALA A 127 -18.43 -11.70 -24.46
N HIS A 128 -18.84 -12.42 -23.42
CA HIS A 128 -19.97 -13.33 -23.49
C HIS A 128 -20.62 -13.47 -22.11
N GLU A 129 -21.95 -13.36 -22.08
CA GLU A 129 -22.74 -13.47 -20.86
C GLU A 129 -22.22 -12.52 -19.75
N ARG A 130 -21.83 -13.11 -18.62
CA ARG A 130 -21.37 -12.47 -17.39
C ARG A 130 -19.91 -12.03 -17.44
N TRP A 131 -19.19 -12.38 -18.51
CA TRP A 131 -17.74 -12.24 -18.56
C TRP A 131 -17.29 -11.44 -19.79
N PHE A 132 -16.19 -10.72 -19.62
CA PHE A 132 -15.31 -10.39 -20.73
C PHE A 132 -13.88 -10.72 -20.32
N CYS A 133 -13.10 -11.16 -21.29
CA CYS A 133 -11.77 -11.70 -21.05
C CYS A 133 -10.75 -11.10 -22.02
N TYR A 134 -9.49 -11.15 -21.62
CA TYR A 134 -8.34 -10.82 -22.44
C TYR A 134 -7.24 -11.88 -22.24
N VAL A 135 -6.36 -12.02 -23.23
CA VAL A 135 -5.17 -12.85 -23.13
C VAL A 135 -4.01 -11.95 -22.77
N PHE A 136 -3.06 -12.44 -21.96
CA PHE A 136 -1.80 -11.74 -21.73
C PHE A 136 -0.86 -12.04 -22.90
N ASP A 137 -0.78 -11.12 -23.86
CA ASP A 137 -0.08 -11.33 -25.12
C ASP A 137 1.44 -11.30 -24.95
N GLU A 138 2.14 -12.01 -25.83
CA GLU A 138 3.60 -11.97 -25.91
C GLU A 138 4.07 -10.65 -26.54
N SER A 139 5.35 -10.30 -26.33
CA SER A 139 5.90 -8.99 -26.69
C SER A 139 5.74 -8.60 -28.17
N SER A 140 5.54 -9.56 -29.08
CA SER A 140 5.31 -9.30 -30.50
C SER A 140 3.93 -8.67 -30.77
N SER A 141 2.95 -8.96 -29.91
CA SER A 141 1.54 -8.57 -30.04
C SER A 141 1.04 -7.72 -28.86
N ALA A 142 1.90 -7.53 -27.85
CA ALA A 142 1.58 -6.83 -26.62
C ALA A 142 1.39 -5.32 -26.78
N LEU A 143 0.51 -4.76 -25.95
CA LEU A 143 0.39 -3.31 -25.78
C LEU A 143 1.57 -2.76 -24.95
N PRO A 144 1.94 -1.47 -25.11
CA PRO A 144 3.09 -0.87 -24.40
C PRO A 144 3.05 -0.97 -22.86
N LEU A 145 1.87 -1.12 -22.28
CA LEU A 145 1.63 -1.30 -20.85
C LEU A 145 0.69 -2.48 -20.60
N GLU A 146 0.87 -3.57 -21.33
CA GLU A 146 0.09 -4.79 -21.11
C GLU A 146 0.38 -5.43 -19.75
N GLY A 147 -0.63 -6.06 -19.16
CA GLY A 147 -0.49 -6.71 -17.88
C GLY A 147 -1.74 -7.47 -17.48
N LYS A 148 -1.55 -8.51 -16.68
CA LYS A 148 -2.65 -9.32 -16.19
C LYS A 148 -2.86 -9.19 -14.68
N THR A 149 -4.07 -9.53 -14.25
CA THR A 149 -4.39 -9.65 -12.83
C THR A 149 -3.60 -10.80 -12.19
N GLY A 150 -3.07 -10.56 -11.01
CA GLY A 150 -2.46 -11.56 -10.13
C GLY A 150 -3.37 -11.96 -8.97
N SER A 151 -2.86 -12.86 -8.13
CA SER A 151 -3.51 -13.22 -6.88
C SER A 151 -3.61 -12.00 -5.96
N GLY A 152 -4.83 -11.69 -5.50
CA GLY A 152 -5.10 -10.51 -4.65
C GLY A 152 -5.67 -9.31 -5.41
N ASP A 153 -5.70 -9.34 -6.74
CA ASP A 153 -6.27 -8.25 -7.56
C ASP A 153 -7.79 -8.42 -7.82
N SER A 154 -8.41 -9.48 -7.29
CA SER A 154 -9.86 -9.72 -7.41
C SER A 154 -10.67 -8.52 -6.88
N GLY A 155 -11.67 -8.10 -7.65
CA GLY A 155 -12.47 -6.90 -7.37
C GLY A 155 -11.88 -5.59 -7.88
N GLY A 156 -10.66 -5.61 -8.45
CA GLY A 156 -10.08 -4.43 -9.10
C GLY A 156 -10.93 -3.91 -10.27
N PRO A 157 -11.02 -2.58 -10.49
CA PRO A 157 -11.87 -2.02 -11.53
C PRO A 157 -11.27 -2.20 -12.93
N ALA A 158 -12.10 -2.61 -13.88
CA ALA A 158 -11.79 -2.59 -15.31
C ALA A 158 -12.55 -1.43 -15.99
N LEU A 159 -11.80 -0.58 -16.67
CA LEU A 159 -12.27 0.68 -17.23
C LEU A 159 -12.02 0.71 -18.75
N VAL A 160 -12.92 1.35 -19.50
CA VAL A 160 -12.69 1.73 -20.90
C VAL A 160 -12.92 3.23 -21.06
N GLN A 161 -12.25 3.84 -22.03
CA GLN A 161 -12.44 5.25 -22.34
C GLN A 161 -13.40 5.40 -23.52
N ILE A 162 -14.52 6.11 -23.32
CA ILE A 162 -15.54 6.39 -24.33
C ILE A 162 -15.78 7.90 -24.33
N ASN A 163 -15.63 8.58 -25.48
CA ASN A 163 -15.77 10.04 -25.60
C ASN A 163 -14.99 10.81 -24.51
N ASP A 164 -13.72 10.46 -24.34
CA ASP A 164 -12.80 11.00 -23.31
C ASP A 164 -13.19 10.74 -21.84
N GLN A 165 -14.24 9.97 -21.57
CA GLN A 165 -14.66 9.60 -20.22
C GLN A 165 -14.31 8.15 -19.88
N TRP A 166 -13.83 7.93 -18.65
CA TRP A 166 -13.59 6.59 -18.12
C TRP A 166 -14.91 5.98 -17.62
N VAL A 167 -15.25 4.82 -18.16
CA VAL A 167 -16.46 4.07 -17.82
C VAL A 167 -16.07 2.75 -17.17
N LEU A 168 -16.66 2.45 -16.02
CA LEU A 168 -16.52 1.16 -15.35
C LEU A 168 -17.30 0.09 -16.12
N VAL A 169 -16.59 -0.87 -16.69
CA VAL A 169 -17.17 -1.96 -17.48
C VAL A 169 -17.08 -3.30 -16.80
N GLY A 170 -16.20 -3.44 -15.81
CA GLY A 170 -16.03 -4.70 -15.12
C GLY A 170 -15.27 -4.65 -13.82
N LEU A 171 -15.23 -5.81 -13.18
CA LEU A 171 -14.43 -6.09 -12.00
C LEU A 171 -13.58 -7.33 -12.25
N SER A 172 -12.28 -7.25 -11.99
CA SER A 172 -11.34 -8.36 -12.06
C SER A 172 -11.86 -9.54 -11.24
N ALA A 173 -11.92 -10.72 -11.84
CA ALA A 173 -12.59 -11.86 -11.21
C ALA A 173 -11.68 -13.09 -11.12
N TRP A 174 -11.42 -13.72 -12.26
CA TRP A 174 -10.71 -14.99 -12.34
C TRP A 174 -9.88 -15.05 -13.63
N GLY A 175 -9.01 -16.06 -13.72
CA GLY A 175 -8.26 -16.33 -14.94
C GLY A 175 -8.21 -17.82 -15.21
N PHE A 176 -7.97 -18.18 -16.46
CA PHE A 176 -7.79 -19.57 -16.83
C PHE A 176 -6.32 -19.96 -16.74
N ILE A 177 -6.06 -21.12 -16.15
CA ILE A 177 -4.73 -21.67 -15.94
C ILE A 177 -4.71 -23.08 -16.52
N HIS A 178 -3.74 -23.36 -17.38
CA HIS A 178 -3.46 -24.72 -17.82
C HIS A 178 -2.47 -25.38 -16.85
N GLY A 179 -2.80 -26.57 -16.35
CA GLY A 179 -1.94 -27.37 -15.46
C GLY A 179 -2.25 -27.20 -13.96
N ASP A 180 -1.24 -27.48 -13.12
CA ASP A 180 -1.40 -27.41 -11.66
C ASP A 180 -1.46 -25.96 -11.19
N VAL A 181 -2.62 -25.56 -10.66
CA VAL A 181 -2.87 -24.24 -10.09
C VAL A 181 -1.90 -23.91 -8.94
N ARG A 182 -1.44 -24.90 -8.18
CA ARG A 182 -0.50 -24.70 -7.05
C ARG A 182 0.92 -24.38 -7.52
N ALA A 183 1.29 -24.83 -8.71
CA ALA A 183 2.59 -24.60 -9.32
C ALA A 183 2.59 -23.39 -10.28
N THR A 184 1.40 -22.88 -10.62
CA THR A 184 1.25 -21.83 -11.63
C THR A 184 1.75 -20.48 -11.12
N ARG A 185 2.57 -19.82 -11.94
CA ARG A 185 2.99 -18.44 -11.72
C ARG A 185 2.14 -17.49 -12.57
N PRO A 186 1.66 -16.37 -12.01
CA PRO A 186 1.07 -15.32 -12.82
C PRO A 186 2.14 -14.66 -13.71
N GLY A 187 1.71 -14.05 -14.80
CA GLY A 187 2.58 -13.29 -15.71
C GLY A 187 3.22 -14.13 -16.83
N LEU A 188 2.64 -15.29 -17.17
CA LEU A 188 3.06 -16.06 -18.33
C LEU A 188 2.19 -15.68 -19.54
N TYR A 189 2.83 -15.45 -20.68
CA TYR A 189 2.12 -15.14 -21.92
C TYR A 189 1.15 -16.27 -22.31
N GLY A 190 0.04 -15.90 -22.95
CA GLY A 190 -1.07 -16.80 -23.31
C GLY A 190 -2.07 -17.06 -22.18
N GLN A 191 -1.82 -16.58 -20.95
CA GLN A 191 -2.78 -16.74 -19.85
C GLN A 191 -4.02 -15.88 -20.05
N LEU A 192 -5.20 -16.49 -19.93
CA LEU A 192 -6.49 -15.80 -20.01
C LEU A 192 -6.86 -15.17 -18.67
N THR A 193 -7.36 -13.93 -18.71
CA THR A 193 -7.94 -13.23 -17.57
C THR A 193 -9.35 -12.80 -17.90
N CYS A 194 -10.28 -13.01 -16.97
CA CYS A 194 -11.70 -12.69 -17.11
C CYS A 194 -12.20 -11.78 -16.00
N ASN A 195 -13.10 -10.88 -16.38
CA ASN A 195 -13.69 -9.85 -15.54
C ASN A 195 -15.20 -10.02 -15.55
N VAL A 196 -15.85 -9.74 -14.42
CA VAL A 196 -17.31 -9.58 -14.38
C VAL A 196 -17.69 -8.46 -15.35
N ARG A 197 -18.64 -8.72 -16.24
CA ARG A 197 -19.17 -7.75 -17.19
C ARG A 197 -20.34 -7.00 -16.57
N LEU A 198 -20.14 -5.75 -16.16
CA LEU A 198 -21.18 -4.99 -15.44
C LEU A 198 -22.44 -4.77 -16.27
N SER A 199 -22.31 -4.61 -17.59
CA SER A 199 -23.47 -4.46 -18.47
C SER A 199 -24.40 -5.67 -18.49
N HIS A 200 -23.92 -6.87 -18.10
CA HIS A 200 -24.80 -8.03 -17.90
C HIS A 200 -25.72 -7.88 -16.68
N TYR A 201 -25.29 -7.12 -15.66
CA TYR A 201 -25.99 -6.94 -14.40
C TYR A 201 -26.65 -5.56 -14.27
N ILE A 202 -26.66 -4.76 -15.33
CA ILE A 202 -27.00 -3.34 -15.22
C ILE A 202 -28.43 -3.11 -14.73
N GLU A 203 -29.39 -3.91 -15.18
CA GLU A 203 -30.79 -3.81 -14.75
C GLU A 203 -30.94 -4.12 -13.25
N TRP A 204 -30.26 -5.16 -12.76
CA TRP A 204 -30.27 -5.51 -11.34
C TRP A 204 -29.59 -4.42 -10.49
N ILE A 205 -28.42 -3.93 -10.93
CA ILE A 205 -27.72 -2.84 -10.24
C ILE A 205 -28.61 -1.61 -10.15
N GLN A 206 -29.22 -1.20 -11.26
CA GLN A 206 -30.13 -0.06 -11.32
C GLN A 206 -31.34 -0.27 -10.41
N GLY A 207 -31.94 -1.46 -10.41
CA GLY A 207 -33.02 -1.81 -9.49
C GLY A 207 -32.62 -1.58 -8.03
N VAL A 208 -31.52 -2.19 -7.59
CA VAL A 208 -31.05 -2.11 -6.19
C VAL A 208 -30.67 -0.68 -5.77
N ILE A 209 -30.00 0.08 -6.62
CA ILE A 209 -29.58 1.46 -6.25
C ILE A 209 -30.72 2.47 -6.32
N SER A 210 -31.79 2.15 -7.06
CA SER A 210 -32.97 3.01 -7.19
C SER A 210 -34.00 2.77 -6.07
N GLU A 211 -33.93 1.64 -5.37
CA GLU A 211 -34.77 1.38 -4.21
C GLU A 211 -34.39 2.34 -3.06
N PRO A 212 -35.37 3.06 -2.46
CA PRO A 212 -35.10 3.84 -1.26
C PRO A 212 -34.59 2.90 -0.17
N LEU A 213 -33.52 3.29 0.51
CA LEU A 213 -33.02 2.57 1.68
C LEU A 213 -34.08 2.64 2.81
N GLY A 214 -34.98 1.66 2.84
CA GLY A 214 -35.99 1.47 3.88
C GLY A 214 -37.41 1.92 3.50
N ALA A 215 -38.23 0.94 3.13
CA ALA A 215 -39.65 0.88 3.49
C ALA A 215 -39.85 -0.30 4.44
#